data_AF-A0A6I3VKF3-F1
#
_entry.id   AF-A0A6I3VKF3-F1
#
_cell.length_a   1.000
_cell.length_b   1.000
_cell.length_c   1.000
_cell.angle_alpha   90.00
_cell.angle_beta   90.00
_cell.angle_gamma   90.00
#
_symmetry.space_group_name_H-M   'P 1'
#
loop_
_entity.id
_entity.type
_entity.pdbx_description
1 polymer ?
#
loop_
_entity_poly.entity_id
_entity_poly.type
_entity_poly.pdbx_seq_one_letter_code
_entity_poly.pdbx_strand_id
1 'polypeptide(L)'
;MDWDFADTCWEKEPRKYQYVAANYLKAMQSYLKETDLPKLEQLVVTKSWWETVDILDRVVGSLVYEHPELEEIILILFENLFKPRQLYLQPQNSVLSNLRLAS
;
A
#
# COMPACT_ATOMS: atom_id res chain seq x y z
N MET A 1 -17.12 -0.53 6.52
CA MET A 1 -16.38 -0.30 5.27
C MET A 1 -16.98 -1.20 4.20
N ASP A 2 -17.15 -0.68 2.99
CA ASP A 2 -17.60 -1.41 1.80
C ASP A 2 -16.39 -1.93 1.01
N TRP A 3 -16.16 -3.25 1.07
CA TRP A 3 -15.09 -3.94 0.35
C TRP A 3 -15.43 -4.19 -1.12
N ASP A 4 -16.72 -4.39 -1.44
CA ASP A 4 -17.17 -4.66 -2.80
C ASP A 4 -16.90 -3.46 -3.70
N PHE A 5 -17.06 -2.23 -3.18
CA PHE A 5 -16.67 -1.01 -3.86
C PHE A 5 -15.17 -0.95 -4.16
N ALA A 6 -14.33 -1.25 -3.16
CA ALA A 6 -12.88 -1.22 -3.30
C ALA A 6 -12.41 -2.25 -4.35
N ASP A 7 -12.92 -3.47 -4.27
CA ASP A 7 -12.60 -4.56 -5.21
C ASP A 7 -13.09 -4.22 -6.63
N THR A 8 -14.31 -3.71 -6.76
CA THR A 8 -14.87 -3.29 -8.05
C THR A 8 -14.00 -2.22 -8.72
N CYS A 9 -13.49 -1.27 -7.94
CA CYS A 9 -12.55 -0.26 -8.43
C CYS A 9 -11.19 -0.89 -8.77
N TRP A 10 -10.66 -1.76 -7.92
CA TRP A 10 -9.38 -2.42 -8.15
C TRP A 10 -9.35 -3.24 -9.44
N GLU A 11 -10.48 -3.83 -9.81
CA GLU A 11 -10.57 -4.68 -10.99
C GLU A 11 -10.64 -3.95 -12.34
N LYS A 12 -10.99 -2.66 -12.35
CA LYS A 12 -11.10 -1.90 -13.62
C LYS A 12 -9.76 -1.76 -14.33
N GLU A 13 -9.78 -1.85 -15.66
CA GLU A 13 -8.60 -1.64 -16.51
C GLU A 13 -7.94 -0.25 -16.31
N PRO A 14 -8.66 0.88 -16.29
CA PRO A 14 -8.01 2.18 -16.19
C PRO A 14 -7.39 2.44 -14.80
N ARG A 15 -6.10 2.82 -14.77
CA ARG A 15 -5.31 3.06 -13.54
C ARG A 15 -5.98 3.95 -12.50
N LYS A 16 -6.78 4.92 -12.95
CA LYS A 16 -7.53 5.85 -12.09
C LYS A 16 -8.38 5.14 -11.03
N TYR A 17 -8.88 3.95 -11.31
CA TYR A 17 -9.74 3.22 -10.37
C TYR A 17 -8.95 2.58 -9.23
N GLN A 18 -7.71 2.13 -9.45
CA GLN A 18 -6.86 1.66 -8.35
C GLN A 18 -6.52 2.80 -7.38
N TYR A 19 -6.33 4.04 -7.87
CA TYR A 19 -6.20 5.20 -6.99
C TYR A 19 -7.49 5.50 -6.22
N VAL A 20 -8.66 5.35 -6.83
CA VAL A 20 -9.96 5.50 -6.15
C VAL A 20 -10.08 4.48 -5.02
N ALA A 21 -9.80 3.22 -5.29
CA ALA A 21 -9.80 2.16 -4.29
C ALA A 21 -8.81 2.42 -3.14
N ALA A 22 -7.54 2.73 -3.46
CA ALA A 22 -6.52 2.98 -2.45
C ALA A 22 -6.85 4.20 -1.56
N ASN A 23 -7.31 5.30 -2.16
CA ASN A 23 -7.71 6.49 -1.39
C ASN A 23 -8.99 6.27 -0.58
N TYR A 24 -9.91 5.46 -1.09
CA TYR A 24 -11.08 5.06 -0.33
C TYR A 24 -10.68 4.24 0.91
N LEU A 25 -9.79 3.26 0.77
CA LEU A 25 -9.28 2.47 1.90
C LEU A 25 -8.57 3.36 2.93
N LYS A 26 -7.78 4.33 2.47
CA LYS A 26 -7.17 5.35 3.34
C LYS A 26 -8.21 6.19 4.09
N ALA A 27 -9.27 6.63 3.42
CA ALA A 27 -10.35 7.37 4.08
C ALA A 27 -11.11 6.52 5.10
N MET A 28 -11.18 5.21 4.89
CA MET A 28 -11.90 4.25 5.73
C MET A 28 -10.99 3.50 6.72
N GLN A 29 -9.72 3.90 6.86
CA GLN A 29 -8.71 3.12 7.58
C GLN A 29 -9.06 2.85 9.05
N SER A 30 -9.83 3.73 9.70
CA SER A 30 -10.31 3.54 11.08
C SER A 30 -11.35 2.43 11.24
N TYR A 31 -11.89 1.89 10.14
CA TYR A 31 -12.83 0.77 10.13
C TYR A 31 -12.17 -0.57 9.78
N LEU A 32 -10.87 -0.56 9.44
CA LEU A 32 -10.11 -1.77 9.16
C LEU A 32 -9.87 -2.55 10.45
N LYS A 33 -9.80 -3.87 10.30
CA LYS A 33 -9.48 -4.80 11.38
C LYS A 33 -8.23 -5.59 11.04
N GLU A 34 -7.59 -6.17 12.04
CA GLU A 34 -6.48 -7.11 11.86
C GLU A 34 -6.78 -8.21 10.81
N THR A 35 -8.03 -8.69 10.73
CA THR A 35 -8.45 -9.73 9.78
C THR A 35 -8.44 -9.27 8.32
N ASP A 36 -8.36 -7.95 8.07
CA ASP A 36 -8.28 -7.38 6.73
C ASP A 36 -6.84 -7.36 6.18
N LEU A 37 -5.83 -7.59 7.03
CA LEU A 37 -4.41 -7.52 6.64
C LEU A 37 -4.06 -8.41 5.43
N PRO A 38 -4.48 -9.69 5.36
CA PRO A 38 -4.19 -10.53 4.19
C PRO A 38 -4.77 -9.96 2.88
N LYS A 39 -5.89 -9.24 2.96
CA LYS A 39 -6.50 -8.60 1.78
C LYS A 39 -5.72 -7.37 1.35
N LEU A 40 -5.23 -6.56 2.30
CA LEU A 40 -4.35 -5.42 2.00
C LEU A 40 -3.05 -5.89 1.34
N GLU A 41 -2.46 -6.99 1.80
CA GLU A 41 -1.29 -7.61 1.16
C GLU A 41 -1.55 -7.99 -0.30
N GLN A 42 -2.72 -8.59 -0.58
CA GLN A 42 -3.13 -8.93 -1.94
C GLN A 42 -3.21 -7.69 -2.85
N LEU A 43 -3.72 -6.58 -2.35
CA LEU A 43 -3.74 -5.32 -3.11
C LEU A 43 -2.32 -4.77 -3.33
N VAL A 44 -1.42 -4.92 -2.36
CA VAL A 44 -0.02 -4.48 -2.52
C VAL A 44 0.70 -5.27 -3.62
N VAL A 45 0.38 -6.56 -3.83
CA VAL A 45 1.03 -7.41 -4.85
C VAL A 45 0.31 -7.45 -6.20
N THR A 46 -0.96 -7.08 -6.26
CA THR A 46 -1.76 -7.09 -7.49
C THR A 46 -1.85 -5.70 -8.09
N LYS A 47 -1.65 -5.57 -9.40
CA LYS A 47 -1.74 -4.28 -10.10
C LYS A 47 -0.91 -3.19 -9.38
N SER A 48 0.24 -3.55 -8.84
CA SER A 48 1.06 -2.66 -8.01
C SER A 48 1.67 -1.51 -8.80
N TRP A 49 1.72 -0.33 -8.19
CA TRP A 49 2.48 0.84 -8.63
C TRP A 49 2.92 1.60 -7.37
N TRP A 50 4.09 2.25 -7.41
CA TRP A 50 4.66 2.90 -6.22
C TRP A 50 3.66 3.83 -5.53
N GLU A 51 2.90 4.66 -6.27
CA GLU A 51 1.91 5.56 -5.69
C GLU A 51 0.79 4.85 -4.93
N THR A 52 0.25 3.75 -5.47
CA THR A 52 -0.79 2.97 -4.78
C THR A 52 -0.22 2.20 -3.59
N VAL A 53 1.03 1.73 -3.70
CA VAL A 53 1.72 1.05 -2.61
C VAL A 53 2.01 2.04 -1.48
N ASP A 54 2.43 3.27 -1.76
CA ASP A 54 2.63 4.33 -0.76
C ASP A 54 1.34 4.71 -0.03
N ILE A 55 0.18 4.62 -0.71
CA ILE A 55 -1.11 4.82 -0.05
C ILE A 55 -1.42 3.64 0.87
N LEU A 56 -1.29 2.41 0.37
CA LEU A 56 -1.58 1.19 1.13
C LEU A 56 -0.62 1.00 2.32
N ASP A 57 0.63 1.44 2.19
CA ASP A 57 1.62 1.45 3.27
C ASP A 57 1.13 2.28 4.47
N ARG A 58 0.55 3.46 4.19
CA ARG A 58 -0.07 4.31 5.24
C ARG A 58 -1.30 3.65 5.86
N VAL A 59 -2.08 2.93 5.06
CA VAL A 59 -3.25 2.19 5.55
C VAL A 59 -2.84 1.09 6.51
N VAL A 60 -1.84 0.28 6.13
CA VAL A 60 -1.29 -0.78 6.97
C VAL A 60 -0.61 -0.21 8.21
N GLY A 61 0.16 0.88 8.08
CA GLY A 61 0.76 1.57 9.22
C GLY A 61 -0.27 2.09 10.23
N SER A 62 -1.43 2.58 9.76
CA SER A 62 -2.53 2.94 10.64
C SER A 62 -3.11 1.73 11.38
N LEU A 63 -3.12 0.55 10.74
CA LEU A 63 -3.60 -0.68 11.37
C LEU A 63 -2.64 -1.16 12.47
N VAL A 64 -1.31 -1.08 12.25
CA VAL A 64 -0.30 -1.38 13.29
C VAL A 64 -0.49 -0.49 14.52
N TYR A 65 -0.76 0.79 14.29
CA TYR A 65 -0.87 1.76 15.37
C TYR A 65 -2.01 1.40 16.34
N GLU A 66 -3.13 0.91 15.82
CA GLU A 66 -4.27 0.45 16.61
C GLU A 66 -4.08 -0.98 17.16
N HIS A 67 -3.23 -1.79 16.53
CA HIS A 67 -2.96 -3.19 16.86
C HIS A 67 -1.45 -3.47 17.01
N PRO A 68 -0.81 -3.04 18.11
CA PRO A 68 0.63 -3.23 18.32
C PRO A 68 1.08 -4.69 18.26
N GLU A 69 0.19 -5.64 18.54
CA GLU A 69 0.41 -7.08 18.39
C GLU A 69 0.80 -7.52 16.97
N LEU A 70 0.52 -6.69 15.96
CA LEU A 70 0.86 -6.94 14.56
C LEU A 70 2.23 -6.39 14.15
N GLU A 71 2.95 -5.69 15.04
CA GLU A 71 4.19 -4.98 14.71
C GLU A 71 5.23 -5.91 14.03
N GLU A 72 5.49 -7.09 14.59
CA GLU A 72 6.48 -8.03 14.04
C GLU A 72 6.09 -8.53 12.65
N ILE A 73 4.81 -8.87 12.45
CA ILE A 73 4.29 -9.32 11.16
C ILE A 73 4.44 -8.20 10.13
N ILE A 74 4.09 -6.97 10.50
CA ILE A 74 4.08 -5.85 9.57
C ILE A 74 5.50 -5.36 9.27
N LEU A 75 6.46 -5.48 10.19
CA LEU A 75 7.88 -5.26 9.89
C LEU A 75 8.37 -6.24 8.80
N ILE A 76 8.02 -7.53 8.90
CA ILE A 76 8.36 -8.53 7.88
C ILE A 76 7.70 -8.19 6.54
N LEU A 77 6.43 -7.75 6.56
CA LEU A 77 5.73 -7.32 5.35
C LEU A 77 6.37 -6.07 4.74
N PHE A 78 6.80 -5.10 5.55
CA PHE A 78 7.41 -3.88 5.06
C PHE A 78 8.71 -4.18 4.29
N GLU A 79 9.58 -5.00 4.87
CA GLU A 79 10.85 -5.38 4.25
C GLU A 79 10.66 -6.21 2.97
N ASN A 80 9.74 -7.19 2.99
CA ASN A 80 9.61 -8.15 1.90
C ASN A 80 8.59 -7.75 0.82
N LEU A 81 7.61 -6.92 1.17
CA LEU A 81 6.46 -6.59 0.32
C LEU A 81 6.49 -5.14 -0.16
N PHE A 82 6.54 -4.19 0.78
CA PHE A 82 6.39 -2.77 0.49
C PHE A 82 7.66 -2.16 -0.10
N LYS A 83 8.81 -2.28 0.58
CA LYS A 83 10.08 -1.67 0.14
C LYS A 83 10.46 -1.98 -1.31
N PRO A 84 10.42 -3.26 -1.77
CA PRO A 84 10.74 -3.55 -3.17
C PRO A 84 9.80 -2.83 -4.13
N ARG A 85 8.50 -2.78 -3.83
CA ARG A 85 7.51 -2.20 -4.75
C ARG A 85 7.47 -0.68 -4.71
N GLN A 86 7.87 -0.05 -3.62
CA GLN A 86 8.08 1.40 -3.57
C GLN A 86 9.30 1.79 -4.38
N LEU A 87 10.44 1.13 -4.18
CA LEU A 87 11.71 1.52 -4.80
C LEU A 87 11.79 1.14 -6.28
N TYR A 88 11.35 -0.05 -6.67
CA TYR A 88 11.46 -0.52 -8.07
C TYR A 88 10.42 0.09 -9.00
N LEU A 89 9.29 0.56 -8.48
CA LEU A 89 8.22 1.13 -9.31
C LEU A 89 8.30 2.66 -9.43
N GLN A 90 9.12 3.34 -8.61
CA GLN A 90 9.34 4.77 -8.76
C GLN A 90 10.00 5.08 -10.12
N PRO A 91 9.45 5.99 -10.93
CA PRO A 91 10.12 6.51 -12.10
C PRO A 91 11.46 7.07 -11.64
N GLN A 92 12.56 6.50 -12.15
CA GLN A 92 13.88 7.05 -11.89
C GLN A 92 13.97 8.41 -12.59
N ASN A 93 13.60 9.48 -11.89
CA ASN A 93 14.02 10.81 -12.27
C ASN A 93 15.55 10.83 -12.13
N SER A 94 16.24 10.83 -13.27
CA SER A 94 17.71 10.76 -13.43
C SER A 94 18.49 11.83 -12.66
N VAL A 95 17.82 12.77 -12.02
CA VAL A 95 18.41 13.85 -11.20
C VAL A 95 18.54 13.45 -9.72
N LEU A 96 17.66 12.58 -9.20
CA LEU A 96 17.62 12.23 -7.77
C LEU A 96 18.45 10.99 -7.40
N SER A 97 18.79 10.13 -8.37
CA SER A 97 19.65 8.95 -8.14
C SER A 97 21.07 9.34 -7.70
N ASN A 98 21.60 10.46 -8.21
CA ASN A 98 22.93 10.96 -7.85
C ASN A 98 23.01 11.56 -6.44
N LEU A 99 21.87 11.99 -5.86
CA LEU A 99 21.82 12.55 -4.51
C LEU A 99 21.71 11.49 -3.43
N ARG A 100 21.09 10.32 -3.71
CA ARG A 100 20.95 9.23 -2.73
C ARG A 100 22.22 8.37 -2.57
N LEU A 101 23.15 8.41 -3.53
CA LEU A 101 24.42 7.68 -3.43
C LEU A 101 25.53 8.51 -2.75
N ALA A 102 25.24 9.74 -2.34
CA ALA A 102 26.20 10.70 -1.79
C ALA A 102 25.92 11.09 -0.33
N SER A 103 25.13 10.32 0.43
CA SER A 103 24.88 10.56 1.87
C SER A 103 24.93 9.25 2.65
#